data_AF-A0A3D4LL70-F1
#
_entry.id   AF-A0A3D4LL70-F1
#
_cell.length_a   1.000
_cell.length_b   1.000
_cell.length_c   1.000
_cell.angle_alpha   90.00
_cell.angle_beta   90.00
_cell.angle_gamma   90.00
#
_symmetry.space_group_name_H-M   'P 1'
#
loop_
_entity.id
_entity.type
_entity.pdbx_description
1 polymer ?
#
loop_
_entity_poly.entity_id
_entity_poly.type
_entity_poly.pdbx_seq_one_letter_code
_entity_poly.pdbx_strand_id
1 'polypeptide(L)' 'MKLAKKKSILDLYKMKENGEKAVWVTAYDCCFAAYAEKAGMDMI' A
#
# COMPACT_ATOMS: atom_id res chain seq x y z
N MET A 1 1.25 -5.27 -17.39
CA MET A 1 1.12 -5.31 -15.92
C MET A 1 0.25 -4.14 -15.48
N LYS A 2 -0.86 -4.39 -14.79
CA LYS A 2 -1.72 -3.33 -14.25
C LYS A 2 -1.07 -2.84 -12.95
N LEU A 3 -0.65 -1.57 -12.87
CA LEU A 3 -0.20 -1.02 -11.57
C LEU A 3 -1.35 -1.17 -10.59
N ALA A 4 -1.07 -1.70 -9.39
CA ALA A 4 -2.04 -1.74 -8.32
C ALA A 4 -2.51 -0.30 -8.03
N LYS A 5 -3.82 -0.11 -7.88
CA LYS A 5 -4.37 1.21 -7.58
C LYS A 5 -3.86 1.65 -6.22
N LYS A 6 -3.22 2.82 -6.13
CA LYS A 6 -2.79 3.40 -4.85
C LYS A 6 -4.00 3.56 -3.94
N LYS A 7 -3.90 3.05 -2.71
CA LYS A 7 -4.94 3.23 -1.70
C LYS A 7 -4.98 4.69 -1.27
N SER A 8 -6.19 5.21 -1.14
CA SER A 8 -6.47 6.49 -0.50
C SER A 8 -6.73 6.28 0.99
N ILE A 9 -6.81 7.39 1.74
CA ILE A 9 -7.20 7.35 3.15
C ILE A 9 -8.58 6.70 3.37
N LEU A 10 -9.52 6.88 2.43
CA LEU A 10 -10.85 6.28 2.49
C LEU A 10 -10.81 4.75 2.34
N ASP A 11 -9.85 4.22 1.58
CA ASP A 11 -9.68 2.78 1.44
C ASP A 11 -9.17 2.16 2.76
N LEU A 12 -8.30 2.87 3.49
CA LEU A 12 -7.82 2.43 4.80
C LEU A 12 -8.93 2.43 5.87
N TYR A 13 -9.83 3.42 5.84
CA TYR A 13 -11.01 3.41 6.71
C TYR A 13 -11.90 2.20 6.45
N LYS A 14 -12.16 1.88 5.17
CA LYS A 14 -12.93 0.69 4.80
C LYS A 14 -12.24 -0.61 5.23
N MET A 15 -10.92 -0.70 5.10
CA MET A 15 -10.16 -1.87 5.58
C MET A 15 -10.36 -2.06 7.09
N LYS A 16 -10.32 -0.97 7.87
CA LYS A 16 -10.59 -1.01 9.31
C LYS A 16 -12.01 -1.50 9.60
N GLU A 17 -13.01 -0.99 8.90
CA GLU A 17 -14.42 -1.40 9.04
C GLU A 17 -14.63 -2.89 8.71
N ASN A 18 -13.93 -3.38 7.68
CA ASN A 18 -13.99 -4.76 7.22
C ASN A 18 -13.14 -5.74 8.07
N GLY A 19 -12.33 -5.23 9.00
CA GLY A 19 -11.38 -6.05 9.76
C GLY A 19 -10.16 -6.52 8.97
N GLU A 20 -9.93 -5.96 7.78
CA GLU A 20 -8.75 -6.20 6.96
C GLU A 20 -7.52 -5.52 7.59
N LYS A 21 -6.39 -6.23 7.64
CA LYS A 21 -5.14 -5.67 8.16
C LYS A 21 -4.43 -4.88 7.08
N ALA A 22 -4.08 -3.64 7.39
CA ALA A 22 -3.19 -2.83 6.56
C ALA A 22 -1.73 -3.17 6.85
N VAL A 23 -0.90 -3.23 5.80
CA VAL A 23 0.54 -3.46 5.89
C VAL A 23 1.26 -2.29 5.21
N TRP A 24 2.22 -1.71 5.93
CA TRP A 24 3.08 -0.65 5.41
C TRP A 24 4.54 -0.90 5.76
N VAL A 25 5.41 -0.30 4.97
CA VAL A 25 6.86 -0.29 5.20
C VAL A 25 7.34 1.15 5.04
N THR A 26 8.48 1.50 5.63
CA THR A 26 9.10 2.79 5.36
C THR A 26 10.00 2.69 4.12
N ALA A 27 9.89 3.63 3.21
CA ALA A 27 10.79 3.75 2.06
C ALA A 27 11.55 5.08 2.06
N TYR A 28 12.86 5.03 1.82
CA TYR A 28 13.74 6.21 1.78
C TYR A 28 14.38 6.42 0.40
N ASP A 29 14.22 5.49 -0.52
CA ASP A 29 14.77 5.55 -1.86
C ASP A 29 13.78 5.01 -2.93
N CYS A 30 14.01 5.42 -4.17
CA CYS A 30 13.14 5.11 -5.30
C CYS A 30 13.13 3.61 -5.65
N CYS A 31 14.27 2.92 -5.48
CA CYS A 31 14.39 1.51 -5.82
C CYS A 31 13.52 0.67 -4.89
N PHE A 32 13.66 0.88 -3.58
CA PHE A 32 12.87 0.16 -2.59
C PHE A 32 11.37 0.49 -2.69
N ALA A 33 11.02 1.77 -2.86
CA ALA A 33 9.64 2.19 -3.10
C ALA A 33 9.00 1.45 -4.29
N ALA A 34 9.72 1.35 -5.41
CA ALA A 34 9.24 0.66 -6.61
C ALA A 34 9.02 -0.85 -6.38
N TYR A 35 9.85 -1.50 -5.57
CA TYR A 35 9.65 -2.91 -5.20
C TYR A 35 8.47 -3.08 -4.24
N ALA A 36 8.34 -2.20 -3.24
CA ALA A 36 7.23 -2.25 -2.29
C ALA A 36 5.87 -2.01 -2.98
N GLU A 37 5.79 -1.08 -3.94
CA GLU A 37 4.60 -0.89 -4.78
C GLU A 37 4.29 -2.15 -5.62
N LYS A 38 5.31 -2.78 -6.21
CA LYS A 38 5.14 -4.04 -6.98
C LYS A 38 4.72 -5.23 -6.12
N ALA A 39 5.16 -5.26 -4.85
CA ALA A 39 4.77 -6.28 -3.88
C ALA A 39 3.33 -6.11 -3.38
N GLY A 40 2.67 -4.99 -3.70
CA GLY A 40 1.29 -4.71 -3.30
C GLY A 40 1.16 -4.20 -1.87
N MET A 41 2.18 -3.51 -1.35
CA MET A 41 2.08 -2.83 -0.05
C MET A 41 0.93 -1.81 -0.06
N ASP A 42 0.19 -1.73 1.05
CA ASP A 42 -0.94 -0.81 1.17
C ASP A 42 -0.49 0.65 1.26
N MET A 43 0.71 0.86 1.82
CA MET A 43 1.39 2.14 1.96
C MET A 43 2.92 1.93 2.04
N ILE A 44 3.69 2.91 1.58
CA ILE A 44 5.15 2.97 1.66
C ILE A 44 5.61 4.30 2.26
#